data_AF-A0A347ZJG7-F1
#
_entry.id   AF-A0A347ZJG7-F1
#
_cell.length_a   1.000
_cell.length_b   1.000
_cell.length_c   1.000
_cell.angle_alpha   90.00
_cell.angle_beta   90.00
_cell.angle_gamma   90.00
#
_symmetry.space_group_name_H-M   'P 1'
#
loop_
_entity.id
_entity.type
_entity.pdbx_description
1 polymer ?
#
loop_
_entity_poly.entity_id
_entity_poly.type
_entity_poly.pdbx_seq_one_letter_code
_entity_poly.pdbx_strand_id
1 'polypeptide(L)'
;MCGLHLYRAFSSANKCYNILFPFVPRYIPAHDEDIEKINNFINSANNLLILTGAGISTESGIPDYRSEGVGLYARSSRRPIQYQDFVKREATRKRYWARNYVGWPRFSSFLPNPVHFMIKDLEIKHEKVRCVVTQNVDRLHSKAGSKHVIELHGSAFKVMCLGCDNTVDRHYFQAVLEEMNPYMKGESVMIRPDGDVDISQS
;
A
#
# COMPACT_ATOMS: atom_id res chain seq x y z
N MET A 1 3.45 0.02 30.21
CA MET A 1 4.20 -1.24 30.07
C MET A 1 3.26 -2.40 29.76
N CYS A 2 2.64 -2.43 28.57
CA CYS A 2 1.95 -3.61 28.06
C CYS A 2 1.89 -3.47 26.53
N GLY A 3 2.73 -4.22 25.79
CA GLY A 3 2.77 -4.12 24.33
C GLY A 3 3.97 -4.80 23.64
N LEU A 4 5.05 -5.13 24.36
CA LEU A 4 6.30 -5.64 23.74
C LEU A 4 6.56 -7.14 23.89
N HIS A 5 5.60 -7.93 24.39
CA HIS A 5 5.80 -9.38 24.57
C HIS A 5 5.43 -10.26 23.37
N LEU A 6 5.10 -9.69 22.21
CA LEU A 6 4.73 -10.46 21.02
C LEU A 6 5.87 -10.75 20.03
N TYR A 7 7.11 -10.29 20.28
CA TYR A 7 8.23 -10.43 19.34
C TYR A 7 9.37 -11.34 19.82
N ARG A 8 9.09 -12.42 20.55
CA ARG A 8 10.12 -13.41 20.92
C ARG A 8 9.72 -14.84 20.57
N ALA A 9 10.00 -15.24 19.33
CA ALA A 9 10.27 -16.62 18.94
C ALA A 9 10.69 -16.71 17.45
N PHE A 10 11.95 -16.41 17.09
CA PHE A 10 12.41 -16.55 15.70
C PHE A 10 13.78 -17.24 15.59
N SER A 11 13.74 -18.56 15.38
CA SER A 11 14.84 -19.33 14.81
C SER A 11 14.30 -20.46 13.91
N SER A 12 13.17 -21.07 14.27
CA SER A 12 12.40 -22.03 13.44
C SER A 12 11.28 -21.39 12.60
N ALA A 13 11.00 -20.10 12.77
CA ALA A 13 9.83 -19.40 12.22
C ALA A 13 10.02 -18.76 10.83
N ASN A 14 11.24 -18.76 10.27
CA ASN A 14 11.53 -18.13 8.98
C ASN A 14 10.80 -18.75 7.78
N LYS A 15 10.44 -20.04 7.84
CA LYS A 15 9.73 -20.70 6.73
C LYS A 15 8.23 -20.40 6.74
N CYS A 16 7.60 -20.37 7.92
CA CYS A 16 6.18 -20.01 8.08
C CYS A 16 5.94 -18.52 7.86
N TYR A 17 6.87 -17.66 8.30
CA TYR A 17 6.75 -16.20 8.12
C TYR A 17 6.72 -15.82 6.64
N ASN A 18 7.57 -16.43 5.79
CA ASN A 18 7.56 -16.20 4.34
C ASN A 18 6.27 -16.66 3.63
N ILE A 19 5.57 -17.65 4.19
CA ILE A 19 4.27 -18.09 3.67
C ILE A 19 3.17 -17.07 4.03
N LEU A 20 3.22 -16.54 5.25
CA LEU A 20 2.25 -15.56 5.75
C LEU A 20 2.48 -14.15 5.16
N PHE A 21 3.73 -13.79 4.85
CA PHE A 21 4.13 -12.48 4.36
C PHE A 21 5.00 -12.58 3.09
N PRO A 22 4.42 -12.97 1.95
CA PRO A 22 5.17 -13.28 0.73
C PRO A 22 5.87 -12.07 0.07
N PHE A 23 5.58 -10.85 0.55
CA PHE A 23 6.15 -9.61 0.00
C PHE A 23 7.14 -8.91 0.92
N VAL A 24 7.38 -9.44 2.12
CA VAL A 24 8.43 -8.93 3.00
C VAL A 24 9.78 -9.47 2.50
N PRO A 25 10.78 -8.61 2.23
CA PRO A 25 12.11 -9.08 1.81
C PRO A 25 12.78 -9.88 2.92
N ARG A 26 13.84 -10.61 2.57
CA ARG A 26 14.72 -11.18 3.59
C ARG A 26 15.37 -10.05 4.37
N TYR A 27 15.42 -10.18 5.68
CA TYR A 27 16.04 -9.22 6.58
C TYR A 27 16.79 -9.95 7.70
N ILE A 28 17.75 -9.24 8.29
CA ILE A 28 18.37 -9.65 9.56
C ILE A 28 17.52 -9.00 10.67
N PRO A 29 17.05 -9.76 11.67
CA PRO A 29 16.30 -9.19 12.78
C PRO A 29 17.06 -8.04 13.44
N ALA A 30 16.34 -6.96 13.78
CA ALA A 30 16.91 -5.83 14.49
C ALA A 30 17.45 -6.28 15.86
N HIS A 31 18.56 -5.67 16.31
CA HIS A 31 19.11 -5.91 17.63
C HIS A 31 18.37 -5.07 18.68
N ASP A 32 18.42 -5.50 19.95
CA ASP A 32 17.79 -4.76 21.06
C ASP A 32 18.31 -3.30 21.14
N GLU A 33 19.59 -3.08 20.84
CA GLU A 33 20.19 -1.75 20.76
C GLU A 33 19.57 -0.84 19.68
N ASP A 34 19.16 -1.41 18.54
CA ASP A 34 18.51 -0.64 17.47
C ASP A 34 17.12 -0.18 17.89
N ILE A 35 16.40 -1.06 18.59
CA ILE A 35 15.08 -0.78 19.16
C ILE A 35 15.20 0.31 20.23
N GLU A 36 16.21 0.24 21.11
CA GLU A 36 16.48 1.28 22.11
C GLU A 36 16.79 2.64 21.47
N LYS A 37 17.62 2.67 20.42
CA LYS A 37 17.93 3.92 19.69
C LYS A 37 16.67 4.56 19.11
N ILE A 38 15.80 3.79 18.45
CA ILE A 38 14.53 4.30 17.91
C ILE A 38 13.60 4.78 19.02
N ASN A 39 13.49 4.04 20.12
CA ASN A 39 12.64 4.43 21.25
C ASN A 39 13.12 5.74 21.87
N ASN A 40 14.43 5.90 22.07
CA ASN A 40 15.01 7.14 22.59
C ASN A 40 14.78 8.32 21.65
N PHE A 41 14.93 8.13 20.34
CA PHE A 41 14.62 9.14 19.34
C PHE A 41 13.14 9.55 19.37
N ILE A 42 12.21 8.60 19.38
CA ILE A 42 10.77 8.89 19.45
C ILE A 42 10.40 9.58 20.76
N ASN A 43 10.97 9.13 21.89
CA ASN A 43 10.66 9.66 23.21
C ASN A 43 11.16 11.10 23.40
N SER A 44 12.33 11.44 22.85
CA SER A 44 12.92 12.78 22.91
C SER A 44 12.27 13.79 21.96
N ALA A 45 11.59 13.34 20.91
CA ALA A 45 10.92 14.21 19.95
C ALA A 45 9.46 14.53 20.36
N ASN A 46 9.04 15.78 20.14
CA ASN A 46 7.67 16.26 20.41
C ASN A 46 6.90 16.64 19.14
N ASN A 47 7.54 16.58 17.97
CA ASN A 47 6.93 16.98 16.70
C ASN A 47 7.56 16.20 15.55
N LEU A 48 7.14 14.94 15.41
CA LEU A 48 7.66 14.03 14.39
C LEU A 48 6.86 14.15 13.09
N LEU A 49 7.59 14.18 11.98
CA LEU A 49 7.09 13.89 10.65
C LEU A 49 7.47 12.46 10.29
N ILE A 50 6.50 11.65 9.87
CA ILE A 50 6.77 10.28 9.41
C ILE A 50 6.62 10.23 7.89
N LEU A 51 7.68 9.84 7.19
CA LEU A 51 7.64 9.55 5.76
C LEU A 51 7.55 8.04 5.52
N THR A 52 6.53 7.59 4.79
CA THR A 52 6.36 6.15 4.47
C THR A 52 6.35 5.88 2.97
N GLY A 53 6.76 4.67 2.61
CA GLY A 53 6.68 4.12 1.26
C GLY A 53 6.14 2.69 1.27
N ALA A 54 6.18 2.00 0.13
CA ALA A 54 5.45 0.74 -0.06
C ALA A 54 5.87 -0.39 0.90
N GLY A 55 7.11 -0.34 1.41
CA GLY A 55 7.62 -1.31 2.39
C GLY A 55 6.78 -1.40 3.68
N ILE A 56 6.10 -0.33 4.10
CA ILE A 56 5.23 -0.40 5.28
C ILE A 56 4.00 -1.30 5.06
N SER A 57 3.59 -1.50 3.79
CA SER A 57 2.37 -2.22 3.42
C SER A 57 2.64 -3.66 3.00
N THR A 58 3.89 -4.13 3.01
CA THR A 58 4.24 -5.52 2.62
C THR A 58 3.66 -6.55 3.58
N GLU A 59 3.65 -6.25 4.87
CA GLU A 59 2.99 -7.07 5.90
C GLU A 59 1.47 -7.05 5.78
N SER A 60 0.89 -6.08 5.07
CA SER A 60 -0.54 -6.06 4.73
C SER A 60 -0.86 -6.88 3.47
N GLY A 61 0.14 -7.51 2.84
CA GLY A 61 -0.06 -8.29 1.61
C GLY A 61 -0.03 -7.47 0.32
N ILE A 62 0.48 -6.22 0.37
CA ILE A 62 0.69 -5.39 -0.82
C ILE A 62 2.19 -5.43 -1.16
N PRO A 63 2.61 -5.83 -2.38
CA PRO A 63 4.02 -5.82 -2.72
C PRO A 63 4.60 -4.41 -2.73
N ASP A 64 5.92 -4.34 -2.58
CA ASP A 64 6.67 -3.12 -2.85
C ASP A 64 7.19 -3.09 -4.31
N TYR A 65 7.89 -2.02 -4.68
CA TYR A 65 8.45 -1.89 -6.02
C TYR A 65 9.84 -2.50 -6.17
N ARG A 66 10.69 -2.41 -5.14
CA ARG A 66 12.15 -2.47 -5.28
C ARG A 66 12.84 -3.49 -4.37
N SER A 67 12.13 -4.12 -3.45
CA SER A 67 12.73 -5.11 -2.55
C SER A 67 13.36 -6.24 -3.35
N GLU A 68 14.56 -6.64 -2.94
CA GLU A 68 15.29 -7.71 -3.60
C GLU A 68 14.50 -9.04 -3.50
N GLY A 69 14.41 -9.76 -4.61
CA GLY A 69 13.71 -11.05 -4.71
C GLY A 69 12.18 -10.99 -4.68
N VAL A 70 11.56 -9.99 -4.03
CA VAL A 70 10.10 -9.92 -3.82
C VAL A 70 9.43 -8.67 -4.39
N GLY A 71 10.19 -7.62 -4.69
CA GLY A 71 9.66 -6.39 -5.28
C GLY A 71 9.21 -6.56 -6.73
N LEU A 72 8.29 -5.71 -7.17
CA LEU A 72 7.74 -5.76 -8.53
C LEU A 72 8.83 -5.75 -9.60
N TYR A 73 9.84 -4.89 -9.47
CA TYR A 73 10.91 -4.76 -10.47
C TYR A 73 11.93 -5.91 -10.46
N ALA A 74 12.01 -6.66 -9.36
CA ALA A 74 12.83 -7.87 -9.29
C ALA A 74 12.10 -9.07 -9.92
N ARG A 75 10.76 -9.10 -9.87
CA ARG A 75 9.93 -10.22 -10.35
C ARG A 75 9.28 -9.99 -11.72
N SER A 76 9.43 -8.80 -12.30
CA SER A 76 8.76 -8.42 -13.54
C SER A 76 9.52 -7.36 -14.33
N SER A 77 9.52 -7.49 -15.66
CA SER A 77 9.98 -6.44 -16.59
C SER A 77 8.97 -5.30 -16.75
N ARG A 78 7.79 -5.41 -16.11
CA ARG A 78 6.70 -4.46 -16.28
C ARG A 78 7.02 -3.12 -15.62
N ARG A 79 6.60 -2.04 -16.31
CA ARG A 79 6.83 -0.66 -15.91
C ARG A 79 5.51 0.07 -15.69
N PRO A 80 5.49 1.10 -14.83
CA PRO A 80 4.32 1.97 -14.70
C PRO A 80 3.92 2.57 -16.04
N ILE A 81 2.61 2.75 -16.21
CA ILE A 81 2.08 3.55 -17.31
C ILE A 81 2.59 4.99 -17.19
N GLN A 82 2.99 5.59 -18.32
CA GLN A 82 3.37 7.00 -18.35
C GLN A 82 2.12 7.86 -18.48
N TYR A 83 2.05 8.97 -17.74
CA TYR A 83 0.90 9.89 -17.79
C TYR A 83 0.56 10.33 -19.22
N GLN A 84 1.58 10.67 -20.01
CA GLN A 84 1.39 11.09 -21.40
C GLN A 84 0.74 10.00 -22.26
N ASP A 85 1.06 8.72 -22.01
CA ASP A 85 0.47 7.60 -22.75
C ASP A 85 -0.98 7.37 -22.35
N PHE A 86 -1.29 7.53 -21.06
CA PHE A 86 -2.66 7.48 -20.57
C PHE A 86 -3.51 8.59 -21.20
N VAL A 87 -3.01 9.83 -21.24
CA VAL A 87 -3.78 10.96 -21.80
C VAL A 87 -3.94 10.84 -23.31
N LYS A 88 -2.88 10.45 -24.04
CA LYS A 88 -2.89 10.49 -25.51
C LYS A 88 -3.52 9.28 -26.19
N ARG A 89 -3.59 8.12 -25.52
CA ARG A 89 -3.96 6.86 -26.17
C ARG A 89 -5.15 6.19 -25.48
N GLU A 90 -6.28 6.17 -26.16
CA GLU A 90 -7.51 5.53 -25.65
C GLU A 90 -7.32 4.04 -25.34
N ALA A 91 -6.64 3.29 -26.21
CA ALA A 91 -6.35 1.88 -25.98
C ALA A 91 -5.54 1.65 -24.70
N THR A 92 -4.61 2.56 -24.37
CA THR A 92 -3.84 2.52 -23.13
C THR A 92 -4.75 2.77 -21.91
N ARG A 93 -5.67 3.74 -21.98
CA ARG A 93 -6.66 3.98 -20.91
C ARG A 93 -7.57 2.78 -20.68
N LYS A 94 -8.13 2.22 -21.76
CA LYS A 94 -8.98 1.02 -21.69
C LYS A 94 -8.24 -0.13 -21.03
N ARG A 95 -6.99 -0.38 -21.42
CA ARG A 95 -6.15 -1.42 -20.82
C ARG A 95 -5.86 -1.15 -19.34
N TYR A 96 -5.52 0.09 -18.98
CA TYR A 96 -5.29 0.46 -17.58
C TYR A 96 -6.54 0.23 -16.73
N TRP A 97 -7.69 0.73 -17.16
CA TRP A 97 -8.93 0.61 -16.41
C TRP A 97 -9.44 -0.83 -16.36
N ALA A 98 -9.29 -1.62 -17.42
CA ALA A 98 -9.61 -3.05 -17.42
C ALA A 98 -8.83 -3.80 -16.33
N ARG A 99 -7.53 -3.48 -16.20
CA ARG A 99 -6.67 -4.10 -15.19
C ARG A 99 -7.02 -3.59 -13.80
N ASN A 100 -7.15 -2.27 -13.62
CA ASN A 100 -7.54 -1.70 -12.34
C ASN A 100 -8.93 -2.20 -11.87
N TYR A 101 -9.88 -2.40 -12.79
CA TYR A 101 -11.20 -2.98 -12.52
C TYR A 101 -11.09 -4.38 -11.90
N VAL A 102 -10.30 -5.27 -12.52
CA VAL A 102 -10.09 -6.64 -12.01
C VAL A 102 -9.34 -6.64 -10.68
N GLY A 103 -8.37 -5.73 -10.49
CA GLY A 103 -7.57 -5.65 -9.27
C GLY A 103 -8.29 -5.01 -8.08
N TRP A 104 -9.26 -4.14 -8.33
CA TRP A 104 -9.85 -3.28 -7.33
C TRP A 104 -10.51 -4.00 -6.14
N PRO A 105 -11.33 -5.05 -6.31
CA PRO A 105 -11.94 -5.74 -5.18
C PRO A 105 -10.92 -6.23 -4.15
N ARG A 106 -9.79 -6.77 -4.62
CA ARG A 106 -8.69 -7.21 -3.75
C ARG A 106 -7.86 -6.06 -3.20
N PHE A 107 -7.53 -5.06 -4.01
CA PHE A 107 -6.72 -3.93 -3.55
C PHE A 107 -7.44 -3.15 -2.44
N SER A 108 -8.73 -2.90 -2.63
CA SER A 108 -9.55 -2.15 -1.67
C SER A 108 -9.76 -2.92 -0.36
N SER A 109 -9.71 -4.26 -0.37
CA SER A 109 -9.92 -5.10 0.82
C SER A 109 -8.70 -5.19 1.76
N PHE A 110 -7.51 -4.74 1.35
CA PHE A 110 -6.33 -4.79 2.22
C PHE A 110 -6.52 -3.94 3.49
N LEU A 111 -6.06 -4.48 4.62
CA LEU A 111 -6.20 -3.89 5.94
C LEU A 111 -4.85 -3.36 6.47
N PRO A 112 -4.86 -2.34 7.34
CA PRO A 112 -3.65 -1.88 7.99
C PRO A 112 -3.03 -2.97 8.86
N ASN A 113 -1.70 -2.97 8.95
CA ASN A 113 -0.94 -3.84 9.83
C ASN A 113 -0.53 -3.12 11.15
N PRO A 114 0.10 -3.80 12.12
CA PRO A 114 0.44 -3.21 13.41
C PRO A 114 1.25 -1.91 13.34
N VAL A 115 2.12 -1.74 12.34
CA VAL A 115 2.93 -0.51 12.18
C VAL A 115 2.05 0.70 11.88
N HIS A 116 1.02 0.54 11.04
CA HIS A 116 0.07 1.62 10.76
C HIS A 116 -0.70 2.03 12.02
N PHE A 117 -1.16 1.06 12.82
CA PHE A 117 -1.85 1.35 14.09
C PHE A 117 -0.93 1.98 15.12
N MET A 118 0.34 1.57 15.19
CA MET A 118 1.35 2.18 16.05
C MET A 118 1.57 3.65 15.67
N ILE A 119 1.70 3.96 14.38
CA ILE A 119 1.85 5.34 13.90
C ILE A 119 0.61 6.17 14.26
N LYS A 120 -0.59 5.63 14.04
CA LYS A 120 -1.86 6.25 14.45
C LYS A 120 -1.90 6.51 15.97
N ASP A 121 -1.39 5.60 16.78
CA ASP A 121 -1.36 5.78 18.24
C ASP A 121 -0.31 6.80 18.67
N LEU A 122 0.85 6.87 18.01
CA LEU A 122 1.84 7.92 18.21
C LEU A 122 1.31 9.32 17.84
N GLU A 123 0.45 9.40 16.83
CA GLU A 123 -0.28 10.62 16.46
C GLU A 123 -1.34 10.97 17.50
N ILE A 124 -2.28 10.06 17.77
CA ILE A 124 -3.53 10.40 18.46
C ILE A 124 -3.45 10.23 19.97
N LYS A 125 -2.76 9.20 20.46
CA LYS A 125 -2.69 8.91 21.91
C LYS A 125 -1.49 9.58 22.57
N HIS A 126 -0.39 9.68 21.85
CA HIS A 126 0.87 10.21 22.39
C HIS A 126 1.20 11.61 21.89
N GLU A 127 0.45 12.15 20.92
CA GLU A 127 0.61 13.51 20.38
C GLU A 127 2.05 13.80 19.89
N LYS A 128 2.80 12.77 19.50
CA LYS A 128 4.21 12.88 19.08
C LYS A 128 4.36 13.07 17.58
N VAL A 129 3.44 12.50 16.79
CA VAL A 129 3.47 12.58 15.33
C VAL A 129 2.51 13.66 14.87
N ARG A 130 3.03 14.66 14.17
CA ARG A 130 2.24 15.79 13.66
C ARG A 130 1.60 15.49 12.31
N CYS A 131 2.30 14.74 11.48
CA CYS A 131 1.85 14.39 10.14
C CYS A 131 2.57 13.13 9.63
N VAL A 132 1.81 12.33 8.89
CA VAL A 132 2.31 11.22 8.08
C VAL A 132 2.28 11.65 6.62
N VAL A 133 3.45 11.70 5.98
CA VAL A 133 3.57 11.87 4.53
C VAL A 133 3.78 10.48 3.94
N THR A 134 2.91 10.04 3.03
CA THR A 134 3.02 8.73 2.41
C THR A 134 3.13 8.84 0.90
N GLN A 135 4.02 8.03 0.33
CA GLN A 135 4.09 7.79 -1.12
C GLN A 135 3.09 6.73 -1.59
N ASN A 136 2.42 6.05 -0.66
CA ASN A 136 1.50 4.96 -0.98
C ASN A 136 0.14 5.50 -1.38
N VAL A 137 -0.54 4.76 -2.26
CA VAL A 137 -1.88 5.08 -2.76
C VAL A 137 -2.97 4.17 -2.17
N ASP A 138 -2.61 3.34 -1.18
CA ASP A 138 -3.39 2.23 -0.61
C ASP A 138 -4.37 2.62 0.52
N ARG A 139 -4.29 3.87 1.00
CA ARG A 139 -5.04 4.41 2.15
C ARG A 139 -4.87 3.65 3.47
N LEU A 140 -3.85 2.82 3.66
CA LEU A 140 -3.74 2.01 4.88
C LEU A 140 -3.55 2.87 6.15
N HIS A 141 -2.89 4.03 6.07
CA HIS A 141 -2.84 4.99 7.19
C HIS A 141 -4.22 5.54 7.56
N SER A 142 -4.99 5.98 6.56
CA SER A 142 -6.34 6.48 6.77
C SER A 142 -7.28 5.40 7.30
N LYS A 143 -7.16 4.16 6.81
CA LYS A 143 -7.89 2.98 7.32
C LYS A 143 -7.50 2.62 8.76
N ALA A 144 -6.24 2.85 9.16
CA ALA A 144 -5.79 2.67 10.55
C ALA A 144 -6.35 3.74 11.49
N GLY A 145 -6.84 4.85 10.93
CA GLY A 145 -7.46 5.95 11.65
C GLY A 145 -6.55 7.16 11.85
N SER A 146 -5.36 7.20 11.25
CA SER A 146 -4.50 8.39 11.24
C SER A 146 -5.25 9.59 10.66
N LYS A 147 -5.07 10.78 11.23
CA LYS A 147 -5.87 11.96 10.89
C LYS A 147 -5.13 12.93 9.99
N HIS A 148 -3.83 13.12 10.20
CA HIS A 148 -2.99 14.05 9.45
C HIS A 148 -2.13 13.31 8.43
N VAL A 149 -2.76 12.83 7.36
CA VAL A 149 -2.09 12.07 6.29
C VAL A 149 -1.99 12.91 5.02
N ILE A 150 -0.78 13.09 4.50
CA ILE A 150 -0.50 13.67 3.19
C ILE A 150 -0.18 12.53 2.21
N GLU A 151 -1.09 12.28 1.27
CA GLU A 151 -0.92 11.30 0.19
C GLU A 151 -0.17 11.94 -0.99
N LEU A 152 1.17 11.85 -1.00
CA LEU A 152 2.03 12.56 -1.96
C LEU A 152 1.76 12.19 -3.42
N HIS A 153 1.42 10.91 -3.66
CA HIS A 153 1.10 10.40 -5.01
C HIS A 153 -0.41 10.30 -5.26
N GLY A 154 -1.22 10.98 -4.44
CA GLY A 154 -2.67 10.85 -4.48
C GLY A 154 -3.16 9.52 -3.93
N SER A 155 -4.38 9.13 -4.30
CA SER A 155 -5.10 8.01 -3.70
C SER A 155 -5.75 7.16 -4.76
N ALA A 156 -5.53 5.85 -4.75
CA ALA A 156 -6.22 4.93 -5.68
C ALA A 156 -7.73 4.83 -5.40
N PHE A 157 -8.18 5.38 -4.27
CA PHE A 157 -9.58 5.45 -3.85
C PHE A 157 -10.33 6.67 -4.41
N LYS A 158 -9.68 7.51 -5.21
CA LYS A 158 -10.29 8.67 -5.88
C LYS A 158 -10.09 8.54 -7.38
N VAL A 159 -11.12 8.89 -8.14
CA VAL A 159 -11.06 8.99 -9.60
C VAL A 159 -11.35 10.42 -10.00
N MET A 160 -10.46 11.03 -10.76
CA MET A 160 -10.58 12.43 -11.20
C MET A 160 -10.83 12.49 -12.70
N CYS A 161 -11.74 13.37 -13.12
CA CYS A 161 -11.89 13.72 -14.51
C CYS A 161 -10.66 14.52 -14.99
N LEU A 162 -10.19 14.28 -16.21
CA LEU A 162 -9.09 15.05 -16.80
C LEU A 162 -9.54 16.32 -17.51
N GLY A 163 -10.85 16.47 -17.76
CA GLY A 163 -11.43 17.62 -18.45
C GLY A 163 -12.11 18.64 -17.54
N CYS A 164 -12.34 18.31 -16.27
CA CYS A 164 -12.93 19.19 -15.26
C CYS A 164 -12.52 18.76 -13.85
N ASP A 165 -12.87 19.54 -12.83
CA ASP A 165 -12.46 19.29 -11.43
C ASP A 165 -13.27 18.20 -10.71
N ASN A 166 -14.16 17.49 -11.43
CA ASN A 166 -15.00 16.47 -10.82
C ASN A 166 -14.17 15.28 -10.33
N THR A 167 -14.43 14.86 -9.09
CA THR A 167 -13.80 13.71 -8.45
C THR A 167 -14.87 12.80 -7.86
N VAL A 168 -14.74 11.49 -8.06
CA VAL A 168 -15.65 10.48 -7.52
C VAL A 168 -14.90 9.44 -6.68
N ASP A 169 -15.60 8.78 -5.76
CA ASP A 169 -15.05 7.65 -5.01
C ASP A 169 -14.83 6.45 -5.95
N ARG A 170 -13.71 5.75 -5.78
CA ARG A 170 -13.36 4.61 -6.63
C ARG A 170 -14.31 3.42 -6.47
N HIS A 171 -14.97 3.23 -5.32
CA HIS A 171 -16.00 2.19 -5.14
C HIS A 171 -17.26 2.54 -5.95
N TYR A 172 -17.68 3.80 -5.95
CA TYR A 172 -18.78 4.23 -6.82
C TYR A 172 -18.43 4.00 -8.30
N PHE A 173 -17.22 4.40 -8.71
CA PHE A 173 -16.78 4.18 -10.08
C PHE A 173 -16.63 2.69 -10.43
N GLN A 174 -16.32 1.82 -9.45
CA GLN A 174 -16.34 0.37 -9.65
C GLN A 174 -17.72 -0.12 -10.07
N ALA A 175 -18.77 0.28 -9.35
CA ALA A 175 -20.14 -0.12 -9.67
C ALA A 175 -20.56 0.34 -11.08
N VAL A 176 -20.16 1.56 -11.48
CA VAL A 176 -20.37 2.05 -12.85
C VAL A 176 -19.66 1.16 -13.87
N LEU A 177 -18.41 0.78 -13.63
CA LEU A 177 -17.67 -0.12 -14.53
C LEU A 177 -18.32 -1.51 -14.61
N GLU A 178 -18.83 -2.04 -13.49
CA GLU A 178 -19.54 -3.33 -13.45
C GLU A 178 -20.83 -3.30 -14.27
N GLU A 179 -21.64 -2.25 -14.12
CA GLU A 179 -22.87 -2.05 -14.89
C GLU A 179 -22.61 -1.91 -16.40
N MET A 180 -21.56 -1.16 -16.77
CA MET A 180 -21.21 -0.93 -18.16
C MET A 180 -20.52 -2.13 -18.84
N ASN A 181 -20.00 -3.09 -18.07
CA ASN A 181 -19.23 -4.22 -18.58
C ASN A 181 -19.69 -5.56 -17.97
N PRO A 182 -20.97 -5.94 -18.09
CA PRO A 182 -21.55 -7.09 -17.38
C PRO A 182 -20.93 -8.45 -17.77
N TYR A 183 -20.26 -8.51 -18.92
CA TYR A 183 -19.59 -9.71 -19.42
C TYR A 183 -18.12 -9.80 -19.01
N MET A 184 -17.54 -8.74 -18.43
CA MET A 184 -16.14 -8.71 -18.07
C MET A 184 -15.90 -9.58 -16.84
N LYS A 185 -15.24 -10.72 -17.07
CA LYS A 185 -14.75 -11.62 -16.03
C LYS A 185 -13.23 -11.57 -16.03
N GLY A 186 -12.65 -11.48 -14.85
CA GLY A 186 -11.21 -11.53 -14.68
C GLY A 186 -10.88 -11.81 -13.24
N GLU A 187 -9.95 -12.73 -13.03
CA GLU A 187 -9.29 -12.94 -11.76
C GLU A 187 -7.80 -12.76 -11.98
N SER A 188 -7.12 -12.16 -11.01
CA SER A 188 -5.68 -12.06 -11.04
C SER A 188 -5.09 -12.44 -9.70
N VAL A 189 -4.13 -13.37 -9.77
CA VAL A 189 -3.43 -13.89 -8.59
C VAL A 189 -2.42 -12.86 -8.06
N MET A 190 -1.90 -11.99 -8.93
CA MET A 190 -0.84 -11.04 -8.60
C MET A 190 -1.34 -9.60 -8.64
N ILE A 191 -1.12 -8.87 -7.56
CA ILE A 191 -1.43 -7.45 -7.45
C ILE A 191 -0.14 -6.63 -7.38
N ARG A 192 -0.18 -5.40 -7.89
CA ARG A 192 0.93 -4.45 -7.83
C ARG A 192 0.75 -3.47 -6.66
N PRO A 193 1.79 -2.69 -6.31
CA PRO A 193 1.71 -1.76 -5.18
C PRO A 193 0.63 -0.67 -5.35
N ASP A 194 0.22 -0.37 -6.58
CA ASP A 194 -0.83 0.58 -6.95
C ASP A 194 -2.20 -0.07 -7.23
N GLY A 195 -2.34 -1.37 -6.96
CA GLY A 195 -3.58 -2.12 -7.18
C GLY A 195 -3.80 -2.59 -8.62
N ASP A 196 -2.90 -2.25 -9.53
CA ASP A 196 -2.93 -2.72 -10.91
C ASP A 196 -2.61 -4.23 -10.97
N VAL A 197 -3.23 -4.95 -11.91
CA VAL A 197 -3.06 -6.41 -12.07
C VAL A 197 -2.80 -6.76 -13.51
N ASP A 198 -2.51 -8.01 -13.80
CA ASP A 198 -2.40 -8.49 -15.17
C ASP A 198 -3.57 -9.38 -15.52
N ILE A 199 -4.15 -9.11 -16.68
CA ILE A 199 -5.25 -9.86 -17.27
C ILE A 199 -4.72 -10.49 -18.55
N SER A 200 -5.00 -11.77 -18.77
CA SER A 200 -4.78 -12.41 -20.07
C SER A 200 -5.63 -11.66 -21.10
N GLN A 201 -5.07 -11.38 -22.28
CA GLN A 201 -5.88 -10.82 -23.36
C GLN A 201 -6.97 -11.86 -23.71
N SER A 202 -8.22 -11.53 -23.42
CA SER A 202 -9.39 -12.18 -24.00
C SER A 202 -9.77 -11.46 -25.29
#